data_AF-A0A850GIH9-F1
#
_entry.id   AF-A0A850GIH9-F1
#
_cell.length_a   1.000
_cell.length_b   1.000
_cell.length_c   1.000
_cell.angle_alpha   90.00
_cell.angle_beta   90.00
_cell.angle_gamma   90.00
#
_symmetry.space_group_name_H-M   'P 1'
#
loop_
_entity.id
_entity.type
_entity.pdbx_description
1 polymer ?
#
loop_
_entity_poly.entity_id
_entity_poly.type
_entity_poly.pdbx_seq_one_letter_code
_entity_poly.pdbx_strand_id
1 'polypeptide(L)'
;MKPIEICNHLGQEKVDEYYALLSGKEVRAVLKAGGSHSNTPKTAFSQAARRKVWRKRFDAEFGKQNEQLALALLIEWLMRHRRFMLVEYLDFLEVRHTQGETDEDFCETKPPEKLREGVDMLLGKYPPHEVATYLLLVGHLQETPIFDETPSLLAAVGMPEGEISDYVENHKKRWAERNKGAA
;
A
#
# COMPACT_ATOMS: atom_id res chain seq x y z
N MET A 1 -6.10 2.39 -7.29
CA MET A 1 -5.80 0.95 -7.27
C MET A 1 -6.12 0.42 -5.88
N LYS A 2 -6.76 -0.74 -5.77
CA LYS A 2 -7.08 -1.34 -4.47
C LYS A 2 -5.84 -1.94 -3.80
N PRO A 3 -5.80 -2.09 -2.46
CA PRO A 3 -4.65 -2.67 -1.76
C PRO A 3 -4.26 -4.07 -2.26
N ILE A 4 -5.24 -4.92 -2.57
CA ILE A 4 -4.96 -6.27 -3.10
C ILE A 4 -4.39 -6.22 -4.53
N GLU A 5 -4.82 -5.25 -5.36
CA GLU A 5 -4.30 -5.05 -6.70
C GLU A 5 -2.83 -4.58 -6.66
N ILE A 6 -2.49 -3.67 -5.71
CA ILE A 6 -1.09 -3.25 -5.46
C ILE A 6 -0.23 -4.49 -5.16
N CYS A 7 -0.68 -5.34 -4.22
CA CYS A 7 0.05 -6.57 -3.88
C CYS A 7 0.16 -7.56 -5.05
N ASN A 8 -0.86 -7.66 -5.91
CA ASN A 8 -0.83 -8.52 -7.08
C ASN A 8 0.20 -8.04 -8.11
N HIS A 9 0.29 -6.72 -8.36
CA HIS A 9 1.29 -6.13 -9.26
C HIS A 9 2.71 -6.23 -8.71
N LEU A 10 2.90 -6.01 -7.40
CA LEU A 10 4.18 -6.19 -6.72
C LEU A 10 4.72 -7.63 -6.87
N GLY A 11 3.81 -8.59 -6.98
CA GLY A 11 4.12 -10.02 -7.05
C GLY A 11 4.43 -10.62 -5.68
N GLN A 12 4.33 -11.96 -5.63
CA GLN A 12 4.47 -12.72 -4.38
C GLN A 12 5.84 -12.51 -3.71
N GLU A 13 6.91 -12.33 -4.48
CA GLU A 13 8.26 -12.12 -3.95
C GLU A 13 8.34 -10.85 -3.08
N LYS A 14 7.80 -9.72 -3.55
CA LYS A 14 7.79 -8.47 -2.79
C LYS A 14 6.85 -8.48 -1.61
N VAL A 15 5.68 -9.11 -1.76
CA VAL A 15 4.77 -9.36 -0.63
C VAL A 15 5.45 -10.19 0.47
N ASP A 16 6.24 -11.19 0.07
CA ASP A 16 7.01 -12.03 0.99
C ASP A 16 8.14 -11.26 1.67
N GLU A 17 8.86 -10.40 0.96
CA GLU A 17 9.86 -9.49 1.52
C GLU A 17 9.23 -8.57 2.57
N TYR A 18 8.08 -7.95 2.27
CA TYR A 18 7.36 -7.07 3.21
C TYR A 18 6.93 -7.84 4.46
N TYR A 19 6.35 -9.04 4.28
CA TYR A 19 5.96 -9.90 5.38
C TYR A 19 7.16 -10.34 6.24
N ALA A 20 8.30 -10.63 5.62
CA ALA A 20 9.49 -11.12 6.32
C ALA A 20 10.04 -10.10 7.32
N LEU A 21 9.92 -8.81 7.00
CA LEU A 21 10.31 -7.69 7.85
C LEU A 21 9.42 -7.55 9.10
N LEU A 22 8.20 -8.08 9.06
CA LEU A 22 7.27 -7.93 10.18
C LEU A 22 7.67 -8.77 11.40
N SER A 23 7.64 -8.13 12.57
CA SER A 23 7.78 -8.80 13.85
C SER A 23 6.58 -9.72 14.14
N GLY A 24 6.73 -10.64 15.09
CA GLY A 24 5.62 -11.49 15.51
C GLY A 24 4.42 -10.71 16.07
N LYS A 25 4.64 -9.51 16.62
CA LYS A 25 3.55 -8.63 17.06
C LYS A 25 2.82 -8.01 15.86
N GLU A 26 3.56 -7.51 14.88
CA GLU A 26 3.04 -6.90 13.65
C GLU A 26 2.25 -7.91 12.82
N VAL A 27 2.78 -9.12 12.61
CA VAL A 27 2.06 -10.19 11.89
C VAL A 27 0.69 -10.49 12.53
N ARG A 28 0.61 -10.49 13.86
CA ARG A 28 -0.66 -10.71 14.56
C ARG A 28 -1.63 -9.55 14.38
N ALA A 29 -1.13 -8.31 14.33
CA ALA A 29 -1.92 -7.12 14.07
C ALA A 29 -2.51 -7.19 12.65
N VAL A 30 -1.68 -7.50 11.64
CA VAL A 30 -2.09 -7.70 10.25
C VAL A 30 -3.17 -8.78 10.13
N LEU A 31 -2.95 -9.97 10.71
CA LEU A 31 -3.95 -11.04 10.68
C LEU A 31 -5.28 -10.61 11.31
N LYS A 32 -5.24 -9.94 12.47
CA LYS A 32 -6.45 -9.48 13.16
C LYS A 32 -7.21 -8.42 12.35
N ALA A 33 -6.49 -7.44 11.79
CA ALA A 33 -7.07 -6.38 10.97
C ALA A 33 -7.65 -6.92 9.65
N GLY A 34 -7.03 -7.95 9.07
CA GLY A 34 -7.56 -8.67 7.91
C GLY A 34 -8.69 -9.66 8.20
N GLY A 35 -9.28 -9.62 9.40
CA GLY A 35 -10.40 -10.49 9.78
C GLY A 35 -10.03 -11.94 10.12
N SER A 36 -8.73 -12.26 10.21
CA SER A 36 -8.23 -13.59 10.58
C SER A 36 -7.84 -13.67 12.05
N HIS A 37 -7.74 -14.88 12.59
CA HIS A 37 -7.32 -15.09 13.97
C HIS A 37 -5.82 -15.36 14.09
N SER A 38 -5.20 -14.79 15.12
CA SER A 38 -3.77 -14.98 15.40
C SER A 38 -3.46 -16.06 16.46
N ASN A 39 -4.47 -16.76 16.99
CA ASN A 39 -4.28 -17.80 18.01
C ASN A 39 -3.46 -18.99 17.48
N THR A 40 -2.39 -19.39 18.13
CA THR A 40 -1.60 -20.56 17.71
C THR A 40 -2.02 -21.82 18.46
N PRO A 41 -1.94 -23.02 17.84
CA PRO A 41 -2.18 -24.28 18.55
C PRO A 41 -1.29 -24.41 19.79
N LYS A 42 -1.77 -25.13 20.81
CA LYS A 42 -0.99 -25.41 22.04
C LYS A 42 0.34 -26.11 21.76
N THR A 43 0.45 -26.81 20.63
CA THR A 43 1.65 -27.50 20.15
C THR A 43 2.71 -26.58 19.53
N ALA A 44 2.41 -25.31 19.27
CA ALA A 44 3.36 -24.33 18.77
C ALA A 44 4.16 -23.70 19.92
N PHE A 45 5.08 -24.49 20.49
CA PHE A 45 5.85 -24.12 21.68
C PHE A 45 6.94 -23.06 21.41
N SER A 46 7.51 -23.03 20.20
CA SER A 46 8.56 -22.08 19.81
C SER A 46 8.04 -20.90 18.99
N GLN A 47 8.76 -19.78 19.01
CA GLN A 47 8.44 -18.61 18.18
C GLN A 47 8.45 -18.97 16.68
N ALA A 48 9.42 -19.79 16.24
CA ALA A 48 9.49 -20.26 14.86
C ALA A 48 8.24 -21.09 14.46
N ALA A 49 7.77 -21.98 15.34
CA ALA A 49 6.55 -22.75 15.09
C ALA A 49 5.31 -21.83 14.98
N ARG A 50 5.22 -20.81 15.84
CA ARG A 50 4.15 -19.80 15.78
C ARG A 50 4.20 -18.98 14.48
N ARG A 51 5.39 -18.55 14.04
CA ARG A 51 5.56 -17.84 12.76
C ARG A 51 5.12 -18.70 11.58
N LYS A 52 5.43 -20.00 11.55
CA LYS A 52 4.94 -20.92 10.50
C LYS A 52 3.41 -20.99 10.45
N VAL A 53 2.76 -21.05 11.61
CA VAL A 53 1.29 -21.05 11.70
C VAL A 53 0.71 -19.75 11.16
N TRP A 54 1.27 -18.60 11.55
CA TRP A 54 0.79 -17.30 11.05
C TRP A 54 1.05 -17.10 9.57
N ARG A 55 2.20 -17.55 9.05
CA ARG A 55 2.51 -17.50 7.62
C ARG A 55 1.50 -18.29 6.82
N LYS A 56 1.23 -19.54 7.19
CA LYS A 56 0.21 -20.37 6.52
C LYS A 56 -1.17 -19.72 6.49
N ARG A 57 -1.56 -18.99 7.54
CA ARG A 57 -2.83 -18.26 7.58
C ARG A 57 -2.83 -17.04 6.70
N PHE A 58 -1.75 -16.27 6.76
CA PHE A 58 -1.56 -15.13 5.88
C PHE A 58 -1.67 -15.57 4.42
N ASP A 59 -0.96 -16.63 4.02
CA ASP A 59 -1.03 -17.17 2.65
C ASP A 59 -2.44 -17.63 2.28
N ALA A 60 -3.15 -18.29 3.21
CA ALA A 60 -4.50 -18.76 2.95
C ALA A 60 -5.51 -17.60 2.76
N GLU A 61 -5.36 -16.51 3.51
CA GLU A 61 -6.22 -15.33 3.37
C GLU A 61 -5.82 -14.49 2.15
N PHE A 62 -4.52 -14.34 1.89
CA PHE A 62 -4.00 -13.65 0.71
C PHE A 62 -4.40 -14.38 -0.58
N GLY A 63 -4.34 -15.71 -0.60
CA GLY A 63 -4.82 -16.53 -1.72
C GLY A 63 -6.32 -16.43 -1.98
N LYS A 64 -7.12 -15.99 -1.00
CA LYS A 64 -8.54 -15.65 -1.19
C LYS A 64 -8.77 -14.22 -1.67
N GLN A 65 -7.71 -13.49 -2.03
CA GLN A 65 -7.77 -12.09 -2.44
C GLN A 65 -8.37 -11.19 -1.34
N ASN A 66 -8.02 -11.45 -0.08
CA ASN A 66 -8.52 -10.69 1.06
C ASN A 66 -7.95 -9.25 1.06
N GLU A 67 -8.76 -8.30 0.60
CA GLU A 67 -8.40 -6.87 0.47
C GLU A 67 -8.06 -6.23 1.82
N GLN A 68 -8.75 -6.59 2.91
CA GLN A 68 -8.46 -6.06 4.24
C GLN A 68 -7.12 -6.56 4.79
N LEU A 69 -6.75 -7.80 4.50
CA LEU A 69 -5.44 -8.34 4.87
C LEU A 69 -4.33 -7.62 4.09
N ALA A 70 -4.51 -7.40 2.79
CA ALA A 70 -3.56 -6.66 1.96
C ALA A 70 -3.40 -5.22 2.48
N LEU A 71 -4.51 -4.52 2.74
CA LEU A 71 -4.50 -3.19 3.35
C LEU A 71 -3.71 -3.16 4.66
N ALA A 72 -4.01 -4.09 5.56
CA ALA A 72 -3.34 -4.17 6.85
C ALA A 72 -1.84 -4.46 6.73
N LEU A 73 -1.43 -5.33 5.79
CA LEU A 73 -0.03 -5.60 5.50
C LEU A 73 0.70 -4.33 5.07
N LEU A 74 0.15 -3.63 4.07
CA LEU A 74 0.80 -2.46 3.48
C LEU A 74 0.91 -1.32 4.51
N ILE A 75 -0.15 -1.04 5.27
CA ILE A 75 -0.12 -0.02 6.34
C ILE A 75 0.92 -0.41 7.40
N GLU A 76 0.87 -1.62 7.94
CA GLU A 76 1.80 -2.01 9.01
C GLU A 76 3.25 -1.98 8.52
N TRP A 77 3.52 -2.43 7.29
CA TRP A 77 4.85 -2.38 6.71
C TRP A 77 5.34 -0.94 6.51
N LEU A 78 4.54 -0.06 5.90
CA LEU A 78 4.89 1.35 5.69
C LEU A 78 5.19 2.06 7.01
N MET A 79 4.27 1.93 7.99
CA MET A 79 4.35 2.65 9.26
C MET A 79 5.50 2.20 10.16
N ARG A 80 5.94 0.95 10.03
CA ARG A 80 7.02 0.37 10.84
C ARG A 80 8.38 0.42 10.15
N HIS A 81 8.42 0.27 8.83
CA HIS A 81 9.67 0.04 8.10
C HIS A 81 10.00 1.12 7.08
N ARG A 82 9.06 1.98 6.69
CA ARG A 82 9.29 3.05 5.69
C ARG A 82 8.88 4.44 6.15
N ARG A 83 8.76 4.64 7.46
CA ARG A 83 8.35 5.90 8.08
C ARG A 83 9.09 7.14 7.58
N PHE A 84 10.40 7.06 7.37
CA PHE A 84 11.18 8.21 6.88
C PHE A 84 10.71 8.68 5.50
N MET A 85 10.35 7.75 4.60
CA MET A 85 9.80 8.08 3.28
C MET A 85 8.45 8.80 3.39
N LEU A 86 7.58 8.35 4.32
CA LEU A 86 6.29 9.00 4.59
C LEU A 86 6.51 10.42 5.12
N VAL A 87 7.43 10.60 6.07
CA VAL A 87 7.80 11.91 6.62
C VAL A 87 8.33 12.82 5.54
N GLU A 88 9.31 12.40 4.74
CA GLU A 88 9.89 13.24 3.69
C GLU A 88 8.85 13.70 2.66
N TYR A 89 7.89 12.86 2.33
CA TYR A 89 6.81 13.23 1.41
C TYR A 89 5.87 14.27 2.01
N LEU A 90 5.43 14.06 3.25
CA LEU A 90 4.54 15.00 3.93
C LEU A 90 5.24 16.33 4.22
N ASP A 91 6.53 16.30 4.60
CA ASP A 91 7.37 17.50 4.75
C ASP A 91 7.50 18.26 3.42
N PHE A 92 7.76 17.56 2.31
CA PHE A 92 7.83 18.17 0.97
C PHE A 92 6.51 18.85 0.55
N LEU A 93 5.39 18.26 0.95
CA LEU A 93 4.07 18.82 0.71
C LEU A 93 3.67 19.90 1.73
N GLU A 94 4.48 20.12 2.77
CA GLU A 94 4.18 21.00 3.89
C GLU A 94 2.83 20.62 4.55
N VAL A 95 2.64 19.32 4.80
CA VAL A 95 1.47 18.74 5.47
C VAL A 95 1.83 18.47 6.92
N ARG A 96 0.95 18.84 7.85
CA ARG A 96 1.20 18.56 9.27
C ARG A 96 1.12 17.06 9.50
N HIS A 97 2.11 16.52 10.19
CA HIS A 97 2.13 15.10 10.51
C HIS A 97 2.82 14.84 11.85
N THR A 98 2.54 13.66 12.42
CA THR A 98 3.28 13.09 13.53
C THR A 98 3.96 11.84 13.05
N GLN A 99 5.27 11.90 12.80
CA GLN A 99 6.06 10.71 12.45
C GLN A 99 5.52 9.95 11.21
N GLY A 100 5.10 10.68 10.17
CA GLY A 100 4.55 10.09 8.94
C GLY A 100 3.04 9.82 8.98
N GLU A 101 2.38 10.05 10.12
CA GLU A 101 0.91 9.96 10.26
C GLU A 101 0.29 11.35 10.14
N THR A 102 -0.76 11.48 9.33
CA THR A 102 -1.53 12.72 9.18
C THR A 102 -3.01 12.40 9.11
N ASP A 103 -3.82 13.28 9.70
CA ASP A 103 -5.29 13.25 9.59
C ASP A 103 -5.80 14.23 8.51
N GLU A 104 -4.88 14.85 7.75
CA GLU A 104 -5.23 15.78 6.67
C GLU A 104 -5.46 15.03 5.34
N ASP A 105 -6.59 15.32 4.69
CA ASP A 105 -6.88 14.90 3.31
C ASP A 105 -6.12 15.79 2.31
N PHE A 106 -4.79 15.73 2.38
CA PHE A 106 -3.92 16.62 1.62
C PHE A 106 -4.04 16.42 0.10
N CYS A 107 -4.54 15.28 -0.37
CA CYS A 107 -4.80 15.08 -1.79
C CYS A 107 -5.92 15.97 -2.34
N GLU A 108 -6.80 16.51 -1.48
CA GLU A 108 -7.82 17.49 -1.88
C GLU A 108 -7.29 18.93 -1.85
N THR A 109 -6.30 19.21 -0.99
CA THR A 109 -5.82 20.58 -0.74
C THR A 109 -4.56 20.92 -1.53
N LYS A 110 -3.76 19.93 -1.92
CA LYS A 110 -2.53 20.14 -2.68
C LYS A 110 -2.81 20.02 -4.19
N PRO A 111 -2.21 20.90 -5.03
CA PRO A 111 -2.35 20.80 -6.47
C PRO A 111 -1.85 19.44 -6.99
N PRO A 112 -2.51 18.84 -8.01
CA PRO A 112 -2.09 17.56 -8.57
C PRO A 112 -0.63 17.53 -9.01
N GLU A 113 -0.13 18.64 -9.56
CA GLU A 113 1.26 18.71 -10.03
C GLU A 113 2.24 18.70 -8.87
N LYS A 114 1.90 19.30 -7.72
CA LYS A 114 2.74 19.24 -6.52
C LYS A 114 2.79 17.83 -5.93
N LEU A 115 1.69 17.08 -5.99
CA LEU A 115 1.67 15.67 -5.60
C LEU A 115 2.56 14.82 -6.51
N ARG A 116 2.53 15.07 -7.83
CA ARG A 116 3.40 14.37 -8.80
C ARG A 116 4.87 14.77 -8.69
N GLU A 117 5.19 16.05 -8.42
CA GLU A 117 6.56 16.45 -8.12
C GLU A 117 7.12 15.70 -6.89
N GLY A 118 6.26 15.47 -5.88
CA GLY A 118 6.63 14.68 -4.71
C GLY A 118 6.87 13.20 -5.06
N VAL A 119 6.13 12.64 -6.03
CA VAL A 119 6.40 11.30 -6.58
C VAL A 119 7.82 11.25 -7.15
N ASP A 120 8.18 12.19 -8.02
CA ASP A 120 9.50 12.22 -8.66
C ASP A 120 10.63 12.38 -7.63
N MET A 121 10.40 13.22 -6.61
CA MET A 121 11.33 13.39 -5.49
C MET A 121 11.57 12.07 -4.75
N LEU A 122 10.51 11.32 -4.42
CA LEU A 122 10.65 10.04 -3.73
C LEU A 122 11.29 8.97 -4.62
N LEU A 123 10.91 8.88 -5.90
CA LEU A 123 11.49 7.93 -6.85
C LEU A 123 12.99 8.15 -7.06
N GLY A 124 13.46 9.40 -6.91
CA GLY A 124 14.89 9.71 -6.95
C GLY A 124 15.69 9.27 -5.70
N LYS A 125 15.03 8.89 -4.60
CA LYS A 125 15.67 8.59 -3.31
C LYS A 125 15.43 7.17 -2.80
N TYR A 126 14.29 6.57 -3.13
CA TYR A 126 13.82 5.32 -2.55
C TYR A 126 13.60 4.24 -3.63
N PRO A 127 13.60 2.96 -3.28
CA PRO A 127 13.29 1.90 -4.23
C PRO A 127 11.92 2.13 -4.89
N PRO A 128 11.80 2.08 -6.24
CA PRO A 128 10.58 2.49 -6.92
C PRO A 128 9.30 1.77 -6.47
N HIS A 129 9.37 0.45 -6.28
CA HIS A 129 8.24 -0.36 -5.82
C HIS A 129 7.72 0.02 -4.43
N GLU A 130 8.59 0.52 -3.56
CA GLU A 130 8.20 0.98 -2.22
C GLU A 130 7.48 2.33 -2.29
N VAL A 131 7.97 3.24 -3.12
CA VAL A 131 7.32 4.53 -3.41
C VAL A 131 5.93 4.30 -4.01
N ALA A 132 5.83 3.40 -4.98
CA ALA A 132 4.56 3.05 -5.60
C ALA A 132 3.60 2.38 -4.62
N THR A 133 4.09 1.46 -3.78
CA THR A 133 3.29 0.87 -2.69
C THR A 133 2.67 1.96 -1.82
N TYR A 134 3.47 2.94 -1.40
CA TYR A 134 3.01 4.03 -0.55
C TYR A 134 1.98 4.91 -1.24
N LEU A 135 2.33 5.49 -2.39
CA LEU A 135 1.52 6.55 -2.99
C LEU A 135 0.25 6.00 -3.67
N LEU A 136 0.28 4.79 -4.23
CA LEU A 136 -0.95 4.14 -4.70
C LEU A 136 -1.89 3.79 -3.53
N LEU A 137 -1.33 3.41 -2.36
CA LEU A 137 -2.14 3.18 -1.17
C LEU A 137 -2.73 4.48 -0.62
N VAL A 138 -1.97 5.58 -0.59
CA VAL A 138 -2.50 6.91 -0.25
C VAL A 138 -3.62 7.28 -1.21
N GLY A 139 -3.44 7.05 -2.52
CA GLY A 139 -4.47 7.28 -3.52
C GLY A 139 -5.78 6.55 -3.25
N HIS A 140 -5.67 5.29 -2.81
CA HIS A 140 -6.82 4.51 -2.36
C HIS A 140 -7.46 5.09 -1.10
N LEU A 141 -6.67 5.41 -0.08
CA LEU A 141 -7.15 5.83 1.24
C LEU A 141 -7.78 7.22 1.25
N GLN A 142 -7.22 8.16 0.50
CA GLN A 142 -7.72 9.54 0.35
C GLN A 142 -8.59 9.70 -0.90
N GLU A 143 -9.00 8.59 -1.53
CA GLU A 143 -9.81 8.57 -2.73
C GLU A 143 -9.42 9.64 -3.77
N THR A 144 -8.18 9.59 -4.25
CA THR A 144 -7.69 10.47 -5.31
C THR A 144 -7.23 9.68 -6.53
N PRO A 145 -7.50 10.14 -7.77
CA PRO A 145 -7.07 9.43 -8.96
C PRO A 145 -5.62 9.74 -9.35
N ILE A 146 -5.00 10.74 -8.72
CA ILE A 146 -3.77 11.37 -9.19
C ILE A 146 -2.63 10.36 -9.29
N PHE A 147 -2.49 9.46 -8.31
CA PHE A 147 -1.44 8.45 -8.29
C PHE A 147 -1.71 7.29 -9.27
N ASP A 148 -2.97 6.90 -9.43
CA ASP A 148 -3.40 5.93 -10.46
C ASP A 148 -3.27 6.46 -11.89
N GLU A 149 -3.25 7.79 -12.05
CA GLU A 149 -3.01 8.48 -13.31
C GLU A 149 -1.52 8.81 -13.52
N THR A 150 -0.63 8.34 -12.65
CA THR A 150 0.81 8.61 -12.72
C THR A 150 1.56 7.36 -13.23
N PRO A 151 1.95 7.31 -14.53
CA PRO A 151 2.50 6.11 -15.15
C PRO A 151 3.76 5.55 -14.48
N SER A 152 4.61 6.43 -13.94
CA SER A 152 5.84 6.02 -13.25
C SER A 152 5.56 5.18 -12.01
N LEU A 153 4.47 5.45 -11.28
CA LEU A 153 4.05 4.62 -10.14
C LEU A 153 3.51 3.27 -10.58
N LEU A 154 2.72 3.24 -11.66
CA LEU A 154 2.18 1.99 -12.21
C LEU A 154 3.31 1.07 -12.72
N ALA A 155 4.29 1.64 -13.43
CA ALA A 155 5.48 0.89 -13.82
C ALA A 155 6.27 0.42 -12.59
N ALA A 156 6.45 1.30 -11.60
CA ALA A 156 7.23 1.00 -10.40
C ALA A 156 6.59 -0.08 -9.49
N VAL A 157 5.26 -0.20 -9.46
CA VAL A 157 4.57 -1.29 -8.74
C VAL A 157 4.64 -2.62 -9.50
N GLY A 158 5.13 -2.62 -10.74
CA GLY A 158 5.29 -3.84 -11.55
C GLY A 158 4.21 -4.04 -12.62
N MET A 159 3.39 -3.03 -12.93
CA MET A 159 2.46 -3.12 -14.06
C MET A 159 3.24 -3.16 -15.39
N PRO A 160 2.93 -4.08 -16.32
CA PRO A 160 3.59 -4.12 -17.62
C PRO A 160 3.40 -2.82 -18.39
N GLU A 161 4.47 -2.28 -18.99
CA GLU A 161 4.44 -0.98 -19.69
C GLU A 161 3.35 -0.91 -20.78
N GLY A 162 3.08 -2.03 -21.46
CA GLY A 162 2.04 -2.13 -22.49
C GLY A 162 0.61 -2.02 -21.96
N GLU A 163 0.38 -2.19 -20.66
CA GLU A 163 -0.95 -2.14 -20.03
C GLU A 163 -1.23 -0.78 -19.36
N ILE A 164 -0.19 0.02 -19.08
CA ILE A 164 -0.30 1.24 -18.29
C ILE A 164 -1.21 2.29 -18.95
N SER A 165 -1.04 2.52 -20.25
CA SER A 165 -1.85 3.53 -20.96
C SER A 165 -3.34 3.17 -20.90
N ASP A 166 -3.67 1.89 -21.14
CA ASP A 166 -5.05 1.41 -21.10
C ASP A 166 -5.62 1.46 -19.68
N TYR A 167 -4.81 1.12 -18.67
CA TYR A 167 -5.20 1.26 -17.27
C TYR A 167 -5.57 2.70 -16.93
N VAL A 168 -4.71 3.67 -17.24
CA VAL A 168 -4.90 5.09 -16.93
C VAL A 168 -6.17 5.62 -17.60
N GLU A 169 -6.37 5.33 -18.89
CA GLU A 169 -7.55 5.81 -19.62
C GLU A 169 -8.85 5.18 -19.10
N ASN A 170 -8.83 3.89 -18.75
CA ASN A 170 -9.98 3.25 -18.12
C ASN A 170 -10.23 3.75 -16.69
N HIS A 171 -9.18 4.05 -15.93
CA HIS A 171 -9.29 4.63 -14.60
C HIS A 171 -9.95 6.01 -14.64
N LYS A 172 -9.47 6.91 -15.51
CA LYS A 172 -10.06 8.25 -15.72
C LYS A 172 -11.56 8.19 -16.04
N LYS A 173 -11.96 7.27 -16.94
CA LYS A 173 -13.37 7.09 -17.31
C LYS A 173 -14.21 6.67 -16.11
N ARG A 174 -13.79 5.61 -15.40
CA ARG A 174 -14.50 5.13 -14.19
C ARG A 174 -14.59 6.21 -13.12
N TRP A 175 -13.51 6.98 -12.93
CA TRP A 175 -13.48 8.08 -11.97
C TRP A 175 -14.47 9.19 -12.32
N ALA A 176 -14.49 9.61 -13.59
CA ALA A 176 -15.41 10.61 -14.08
C ALA A 176 -16.88 10.16 -13.98
N GLU A 177 -17.18 8.89 -14.22
CA GLU A 177 -18.52 8.31 -14.04
C GLU A 177 -18.94 8.29 -12.57
N ARG A 178 -18.05 7.88 -11.67
CA ARG A 178 -18.30 7.87 -10.22
C ARG A 178 -18.65 9.27 -9.70
N ASN A 179 -17.90 10.29 -10.12
CA ASN A 179 -18.13 11.67 -9.69
C ASN A 179 -19.42 12.27 -10.29
N LYS A 180 -19.85 11.82 -11.48
CA LYS A 180 -21.14 12.21 -12.07
C LYS A 180 -22.35 11.61 -11.36
N GLY A 181 -22.20 10.41 -10.78
CA GLY A 181 -23.28 9.75 -10.02
C GLY A 181 -23.41 10.22 -8.56
N ALA A 182 -22.44 10.98 -8.06
CA ALA A 182 -22.40 11.53 -6.71
C ALA A 182 -22.91 12.99 -6.62
N ALA A 183 -23.22 13.62 -7.76
CA ALA A 183 -23.75 14.98 -7.89
C ALA A 183 -25.25 14.94 -8.23
#